data_AF-A0AAU5NCD4-F1
#
_entry.id   AF-A0AAU5NCD4-F1
#
_cell.length_a   1.000
_cell.length_b   1.000
_cell.length_c   1.000
_cell.angle_alpha   90.00
_cell.angle_beta   90.00
_cell.angle_gamma   90.00
#
_symmetry.space_group_name_H-M   'P 1'
#
loop_
_entity.id
_entity.type
_entity.pdbx_description
1 polymer ?
#
loop_
_entity_poly.entity_id
_entity_poly.type
_entity_poly.pdbx_seq_one_letter_code
_entity_poly.pdbx_strand_id
1 'polypeptide(L)'
;MPVRETLARVDADLAAGRIPVARQRLRGLVSSYPHDLTLRRRLAEVYRLYGDAAEAGRWMYLESDRNADENAAFEARYRSPWQRMKALAWQDSETKAPTAFAAEQLVAVRTACAEESGHPVHWEDPASYRDDPEGGHEAPAKPWTIGGVLAGLGCLTAALVFLAIWVNGLVALFT
;
A
#
# COMPACT_ATOMS: atom_id res chain seq x y z
N MET A 1 4.10 24.28 4.20
CA MET A 1 3.94 24.65 2.78
C MET A 1 2.45 24.64 2.43
N PRO A 2 1.98 25.59 1.61
CA PRO A 2 0.57 25.60 1.18
C PRO A 2 0.25 24.38 0.33
N VAL A 3 -0.94 23.80 0.50
CA VAL A 3 -1.41 22.58 -0.20
C VAL A 3 -1.20 22.67 -1.72
N ARG A 4 -1.52 23.83 -2.31
CA ARG A 4 -1.37 24.10 -3.74
C ARG A 4 0.06 23.95 -4.24
N GLU A 5 1.06 24.36 -3.45
CA GLU A 5 2.47 24.20 -3.84
C GLU A 5 2.89 22.74 -3.81
N THR A 6 2.44 21.98 -2.81
CA THR A 6 2.71 20.54 -2.73
C THR A 6 2.06 19.79 -3.89
N LEU A 7 0.82 20.15 -4.28
CA LEU A 7 0.16 19.58 -5.45
C LEU A 7 0.89 19.90 -6.76
N ALA A 8 1.35 21.14 -6.95
CA ALA A 8 2.15 21.50 -8.12
C ALA A 8 3.45 20.68 -8.20
N ARG A 9 4.08 20.38 -7.07
CA ARG A 9 5.25 19.49 -7.01
C ARG A 9 4.90 18.03 -7.32
N VAL A 10 3.75 17.55 -6.86
CA VAL A 10 3.24 16.22 -7.21
C VAL A 10 3.05 16.11 -8.72
N ASP A 11 2.44 17.11 -9.35
CA ASP A 11 2.23 17.11 -10.80
C ASP A 11 3.55 17.14 -11.58
N ALA A 12 4.52 17.94 -11.12
CA ALA A 12 5.87 17.95 -11.70
C ALA A 12 6.60 16.60 -11.52
N ASP A 13 6.45 15.95 -10.36
CA ASP A 13 7.02 14.64 -10.08
C ASP A 13 6.39 13.55 -10.99
N LEU A 14 5.07 13.60 -11.20
CA LEU A 14 4.37 12.70 -12.11
C LEU A 14 4.78 12.91 -13.57
N ALA A 15 4.87 14.17 -14.02
CA ALA A 15 5.33 14.50 -15.37
C ALA A 15 6.79 14.06 -15.63
N ALA A 16 7.63 14.07 -14.59
CA ALA A 16 9.01 13.59 -14.64
C ALA A 16 9.15 12.07 -14.45
N GLY A 17 8.04 11.32 -14.33
CA GLY A 17 8.06 9.87 -14.08
C GLY A 17 8.53 9.47 -12.67
N ARG A 18 8.67 10.43 -11.75
CA ARG A 18 9.06 10.21 -10.34
C ARG A 18 7.87 9.78 -9.49
N ILE A 19 7.16 8.74 -9.94
CA ILE A 19 5.91 8.27 -9.33
C ILE A 19 6.05 7.93 -7.83
N PRO A 20 7.16 7.30 -7.33
CA PRO A 20 7.29 7.02 -5.90
C PRO A 20 7.31 8.28 -5.03
N VAL A 21 7.94 9.35 -5.53
CA VAL A 21 8.06 10.64 -4.82
C VAL A 21 6.71 11.34 -4.77
N ALA A 22 6.00 11.38 -5.91
CA ALA A 22 4.65 11.92 -5.99
C ALA A 22 3.70 11.22 -5.00
N ARG A 23 3.73 9.88 -4.97
CA ARG A 23 2.95 9.06 -4.03
C ARG A 23 3.27 9.41 -2.58
N GLN A 24 4.55 9.50 -2.22
CA GLN A 24 4.95 9.81 -0.85
C GLN A 24 4.44 11.19 -0.40
N ARG A 25 4.53 12.20 -1.27
CA ARG A 25 4.01 13.54 -0.99
C ARG A 25 2.49 13.54 -0.84
N LEU A 26 1.77 12.85 -1.72
CA LEU A 26 0.32 12.72 -1.62
C LEU A 26 -0.12 12.00 -0.34
N ARG A 27 0.56 10.93 0.08
CA ARG A 27 0.29 10.28 1.36
C ARG A 27 0.47 11.22 2.55
N GLY A 28 1.49 12.07 2.50
CA GLY A 28 1.69 13.13 3.49
C GLY A 28 0.52 14.11 3.52
N LEU A 29 0.04 14.57 2.37
CA LEU A 29 -1.12 15.45 2.27
C LEU A 29 -2.40 14.77 2.80
N VAL A 30 -2.69 13.53 2.41
CA VAL A 30 -3.86 12.79 2.91
C VAL A 30 -3.80 12.63 4.43
N SER A 31 -2.62 12.43 5.02
CA SER A 31 -2.47 12.37 6.48
C SER A 31 -2.74 13.71 7.16
N SER A 32 -2.45 14.84 6.52
CA SER A 32 -2.75 16.19 7.05
C SER A 32 -4.19 16.64 6.79
N TYR A 33 -4.83 16.10 5.74
CA TYR A 33 -6.18 16.44 5.32
C TYR A 33 -7.00 15.14 5.17
N PRO A 34 -7.27 14.43 6.27
CA PRO A 34 -7.85 13.08 6.24
C PRO A 34 -9.30 13.03 5.78
N HIS A 35 -10.00 14.16 5.63
CA HIS A 35 -11.37 14.23 5.12
C HIS A 35 -11.46 14.68 3.66
N ASP A 36 -10.35 15.10 3.06
CA ASP A 36 -10.35 15.58 1.68
C ASP A 36 -10.34 14.39 0.71
N LEU A 37 -11.52 14.07 0.18
CA LEU A 37 -11.69 12.98 -0.78
C LEU A 37 -10.99 13.26 -2.12
N THR A 38 -10.74 14.53 -2.47
CA THR A 38 -10.03 14.86 -3.71
C THR A 38 -8.58 14.39 -3.67
N LEU A 39 -7.93 14.51 -2.50
CA LEU A 39 -6.58 14.01 -2.28
C LEU A 39 -6.54 12.48 -2.30
N ARG A 40 -7.55 11.83 -1.73
CA ARG A 40 -7.69 10.37 -1.80
C ARG A 40 -7.89 9.89 -3.24
N ARG A 41 -8.78 10.51 -4.01
CA ARG A 41 -8.99 10.22 -5.45
C ARG A 41 -7.69 10.38 -6.23
N ARG A 42 -6.94 11.46 -6.00
CA ARG A 42 -5.64 11.68 -6.65
C ARG A 42 -4.61 10.61 -6.29
N LEU A 43 -4.60 10.14 -5.04
CA LEU A 43 -3.72 9.05 -4.63
C LEU A 43 -4.11 7.72 -5.30
N ALA A 44 -5.40 7.45 -5.46
CA ALA A 44 -5.89 6.28 -6.20
C ALA A 44 -5.38 6.27 -7.66
N GLU A 45 -5.45 7.42 -8.35
CA GLU A 45 -4.93 7.58 -9.71
C GLU A 45 -3.44 7.21 -9.79
N VAL A 46 -2.64 7.60 -8.80
CA VAL A 46 -1.21 7.24 -8.75
C VAL A 46 -1.02 5.73 -8.55
N TYR A 47 -1.85 5.06 -7.76
CA TYR A 47 -1.79 3.60 -7.62
C TYR A 47 -2.23 2.85 -8.89
N ARG A 48 -3.16 3.40 -9.67
CA ARG A 48 -3.52 2.87 -11.00
C ARG A 48 -2.33 2.84 -11.95
N LEU A 49 -1.44 3.84 -11.89
CA LEU A 49 -0.21 3.86 -12.69
C LEU A 49 0.73 2.67 -12.39
N TYR A 50 0.63 2.09 -11.19
CA TYR A 50 1.37 0.88 -10.80
C TYR A 50 0.62 -0.43 -11.07
N GLY A 51 -0.65 -0.35 -11.50
CA GLY A 51 -1.52 -1.52 -11.60
C GLY A 51 -1.94 -2.10 -10.24
N ASP A 52 -1.83 -1.35 -9.15
CA ASP A 52 -2.27 -1.82 -7.83
C ASP A 52 -3.76 -1.48 -7.61
N ALA A 53 -4.63 -2.31 -8.20
CA ALA A 53 -6.07 -2.13 -8.16
C ALA A 53 -6.64 -2.10 -6.72
N ALA A 54 -6.07 -2.86 -5.78
CA ALA A 54 -6.60 -2.89 -4.41
C ALA A 54 -6.23 -1.62 -3.62
N GLU A 55 -5.03 -1.06 -3.82
CA GLU A 55 -4.71 0.25 -3.24
C GLU A 55 -5.51 1.37 -3.93
N ALA A 56 -5.71 1.32 -5.25
CA ALA A 56 -6.61 2.27 -5.92
C ALA A 56 -8.03 2.20 -5.33
N GLY A 57 -8.56 0.98 -5.15
CA GLY A 57 -9.87 0.74 -4.52
C GLY A 57 -9.95 1.25 -3.09
N ARG A 58 -8.90 1.03 -2.27
CA ARG A 58 -8.81 1.56 -0.90
C ARG A 58 -9.03 3.07 -0.85
N TRP A 59 -8.34 3.80 -1.73
CA TRP A 59 -8.40 5.27 -1.73
C TRP A 59 -9.71 5.80 -2.35
N MET A 60 -10.36 5.04 -3.23
CA MET A 60 -11.68 5.35 -3.78
C MET A 60 -12.86 4.83 -2.96
N TYR A 61 -12.63 4.07 -1.88
CA TYR A 61 -13.69 3.31 -1.20
C TYR A 61 -14.85 4.16 -0.69
N LEU A 62 -14.58 5.43 -0.36
CA LEU A 62 -15.55 6.40 0.17
C LEU A 62 -16.19 7.28 -0.92
N GLU A 63 -15.87 7.06 -2.19
CA GLU A 63 -16.43 7.78 -3.33
C GLU A 63 -17.53 6.95 -3.99
N SER A 64 -18.66 7.58 -4.34
CA SER A 64 -19.82 6.89 -4.89
C SER A 64 -19.62 6.40 -6.32
N ASP A 65 -18.71 7.03 -7.07
CA ASP A 65 -18.34 6.69 -8.45
C ASP A 65 -17.16 5.71 -8.52
N ARG A 66 -16.85 5.00 -7.43
CA ARG A 66 -15.76 4.02 -7.36
C ARG A 66 -15.90 2.91 -8.41
N ASN A 67 -14.76 2.48 -8.95
CA ASN A 67 -14.70 1.36 -9.87
C ASN A 67 -14.97 0.03 -9.12
N ALA A 68 -15.84 -0.80 -9.67
CA ALA A 68 -16.28 -2.05 -9.04
C ALA A 68 -15.14 -3.08 -8.89
N ASP A 69 -14.26 -3.20 -9.89
CA ASP A 69 -13.15 -4.17 -9.87
C ASP A 69 -12.07 -3.76 -8.87
N GLU A 70 -11.77 -2.46 -8.79
CA GLU A 70 -10.86 -1.90 -7.77
C GLU A 70 -11.43 -2.09 -6.36
N ASN A 71 -12.74 -1.86 -6.18
CA ASN A 71 -13.42 -2.09 -4.92
C ASN A 71 -13.37 -3.57 -4.51
N ALA A 72 -13.66 -4.48 -5.44
CA ALA A 72 -13.58 -5.91 -5.20
C ALA A 72 -12.15 -6.35 -4.86
N ALA A 73 -11.13 -5.81 -5.54
CA ALA A 73 -9.73 -6.07 -5.23
C ALA A 73 -9.35 -5.61 -3.82
N PHE A 74 -9.82 -4.42 -3.41
CA PHE A 74 -9.66 -3.90 -2.05
C PHE A 74 -10.29 -4.83 -1.01
N GLU A 75 -11.55 -5.19 -1.19
CA GLU A 75 -12.28 -6.05 -0.25
C GLU A 75 -11.74 -7.49 -0.20
N ALA A 76 -11.15 -7.97 -1.29
CA ALA A 76 -10.47 -9.27 -1.35
C ALA A 76 -9.11 -9.26 -0.63
N ARG A 77 -8.41 -8.12 -0.64
CA ARG A 77 -7.13 -7.92 0.07
C ARG A 77 -7.32 -7.70 1.56
N TYR A 78 -8.34 -6.91 1.94
CA TYR A 78 -8.71 -6.62 3.32
C TYR A 78 -10.06 -7.30 3.58
N ARG A 79 -10.00 -8.58 3.96
CA ARG A 79 -11.18 -9.46 3.99
C ARG A 79 -12.07 -9.22 5.19
N SER A 80 -11.47 -8.91 6.33
CA SER A 80 -12.23 -8.58 7.53
C SER A 80 -12.63 -7.09 7.55
N PRO A 81 -13.80 -6.74 8.10
CA PRO A 81 -14.16 -5.35 8.39
C PRO A 81 -13.09 -4.63 9.21
N TRP A 82 -12.44 -5.33 10.14
CA TRP A 82 -11.32 -4.81 10.91
C TRP A 82 -10.14 -4.36 10.03
N GLN A 83 -9.71 -5.22 9.11
CA GLN A 83 -8.65 -4.91 8.15
C GLN A 83 -9.03 -3.72 7.27
N ARG A 84 -10.29 -3.62 6.85
CA ARG A 84 -10.81 -2.48 6.07
C ARG A 84 -10.78 -1.19 6.89
N MET A 85 -11.20 -1.25 8.15
CA MET A 85 -11.18 -0.11 9.07
C MET A 85 -9.75 0.41 9.27
N LYS A 86 -8.79 -0.50 9.53
CA LYS A 86 -7.35 -0.19 9.63
C LYS A 86 -6.80 0.38 8.31
N ALA A 87 -7.19 -0.18 7.17
CA ALA A 87 -6.72 0.27 5.86
C ALA A 87 -7.25 1.67 5.51
N LEU A 88 -8.53 1.96 5.75
CA LEU A 88 -9.09 3.28 5.46
C LEU A 88 -8.45 4.38 6.30
N ALA A 89 -8.03 4.02 7.53
CA ALA A 89 -7.38 4.93 8.48
C ALA A 89 -8.10 6.29 8.57
N TRP A 90 -9.44 6.23 8.54
CA TRP A 90 -10.28 7.41 8.68
C TRP A 90 -10.07 8.00 10.07
N GLN A 91 -10.03 9.32 10.13
CA GLN A 91 -9.85 10.08 11.37
C GLN A 91 -11.16 10.81 11.66
N ASP A 92 -11.51 10.90 12.94
CA ASP A 92 -12.78 11.46 13.42
C ASP A 92 -14.04 10.63 13.13
N SER A 93 -15.16 11.04 13.72
CA SER A 93 -16.50 10.50 13.45
C SER A 93 -16.89 10.54 11.96
N GLU A 94 -17.72 9.58 11.55
CA GLU A 94 -18.36 9.49 10.23
C GLU A 94 -19.19 10.74 9.89
N THR A 95 -19.66 11.47 10.90
CA THR A 95 -20.41 12.72 10.74
C THR A 95 -19.59 13.83 10.08
N LYS A 96 -18.25 13.74 10.12
CA LYS A 96 -17.35 14.67 9.43
C LYS A 96 -17.08 14.28 7.97
N ALA A 97 -17.66 13.17 7.49
CA ALA A 97 -17.49 12.79 6.10
C ALA A 97 -18.12 13.85 5.17
N PRO A 98 -17.44 14.24 4.09
CA PRO A 98 -17.91 15.35 3.23
C PRO A 98 -19.10 14.97 2.35
N THR A 99 -19.47 13.68 2.27
CA THR A 99 -20.60 13.18 1.49
C THR A 99 -21.41 12.18 2.31
N ALA A 100 -22.73 12.11 2.03
CA ALA A 100 -23.62 11.13 2.66
C ALA A 100 -23.16 9.70 2.38
N PHE A 101 -22.75 9.40 1.14
CA PHE A 101 -22.22 8.10 0.76
C PHE A 101 -20.97 7.72 1.58
N ALA A 102 -20.02 8.64 1.77
CA ALA A 102 -18.85 8.38 2.58
C ALA A 102 -19.23 8.10 4.05
N ALA A 103 -20.17 8.87 4.60
CA ALA A 103 -20.69 8.64 5.96
C ALA A 103 -21.32 7.25 6.09
N GLU A 104 -22.21 6.88 5.16
CA GLU A 104 -22.87 5.57 5.13
C GLU A 104 -21.86 4.43 5.02
N GLN A 105 -20.86 4.55 4.14
CA GLN A 105 -19.81 3.55 3.99
C GLN A 105 -18.95 3.40 5.24
N LEU A 106 -18.60 4.50 5.92
CA LEU A 106 -17.86 4.44 7.17
C LEU A 106 -18.69 3.81 8.29
N VAL A 107 -19.99 4.13 8.37
CA VAL A 107 -20.91 3.49 9.32
C VAL A 107 -21.02 2.00 9.05
N ALA A 108 -21.14 1.59 7.77
CA ALA A 108 -21.22 0.18 7.40
C ALA A 108 -19.95 -0.59 7.82
N VAL A 109 -18.76 -0.04 7.56
CA VAL A 109 -17.49 -0.67 7.97
C VAL A 109 -17.40 -0.77 9.49
N ARG A 110 -17.71 0.32 10.23
CA ARG A 110 -17.65 0.32 11.70
C ARG A 110 -18.65 -0.66 12.32
N THR A 111 -19.87 -0.72 11.81
CA THR A 111 -20.91 -1.65 12.30
C THR A 111 -20.48 -3.10 12.06
N ALA A 112 -20.03 -3.44 10.86
CA ALA A 112 -19.52 -4.78 10.57
C ALA A 112 -18.30 -5.14 11.42
N CYS A 113 -17.44 -4.16 11.71
CA CYS A 113 -16.30 -4.31 12.61
C CYS A 113 -16.73 -4.62 14.05
N ALA A 114 -17.68 -3.86 14.59
CA ALA A 114 -18.22 -4.06 15.94
C ALA A 114 -18.99 -5.39 16.09
N GLU A 115 -19.69 -5.82 15.04
CA GLU A 115 -20.36 -7.12 14.99
C GLU A 115 -19.35 -8.27 15.01
N GLU A 116 -18.26 -8.17 14.25
CA GLU A 116 -17.20 -9.18 14.21
C GLU A 116 -16.39 -9.22 15.52
N SER A 117 -16.07 -8.07 16.12
CA SER A 117 -15.28 -8.00 17.34
C SER A 117 -16.08 -8.27 18.62
N GLY A 118 -17.41 -8.22 18.55
CA GLY A 118 -18.29 -8.43 19.71
C GLY A 118 -18.29 -7.27 20.72
N HIS A 119 -17.70 -6.11 20.37
CA HIS A 119 -17.70 -4.91 21.20
C HIS A 119 -17.84 -3.64 20.36
N PRO A 120 -18.28 -2.51 20.95
CA PRO A 120 -18.29 -1.24 20.25
C PRO A 120 -16.90 -0.84 19.75
N VAL A 121 -16.85 -0.32 18.52
CA VAL A 121 -15.64 0.15 17.85
C VAL A 121 -15.92 1.56 17.32
N HIS A 122 -14.92 2.45 17.40
CA HIS A 122 -15.05 3.86 17.01
C HIS A 122 -13.86 4.32 16.16
N TRP A 123 -14.10 5.13 15.13
CA TRP A 123 -13.02 5.74 14.32
C TRP A 123 -12.13 6.68 15.13
N GLU A 124 -12.70 7.35 16.12
CA GLU A 124 -12.03 8.30 17.01
C GLU A 124 -11.14 7.64 18.05
N ASP A 125 -11.35 6.34 18.29
CA ASP A 125 -10.52 5.53 19.17
C ASP A 125 -9.81 4.43 18.36
N PRO A 126 -8.64 4.73 17.79
CA PRO A 126 -7.88 3.73 17.09
C PRO A 126 -7.47 2.53 17.93
N ALA A 127 -7.43 2.60 19.26
CA ALA A 127 -7.13 1.43 20.07
C ALA A 127 -8.26 0.40 19.97
N SER A 128 -9.52 0.86 19.89
CA SER A 128 -10.69 0.00 19.72
C SER A 128 -10.66 -0.87 18.46
N TYR A 129 -9.88 -0.48 17.44
CA TYR A 129 -9.68 -1.26 16.22
C TYR A 129 -8.23 -1.60 15.84
N ARG A 130 -7.29 -1.46 16.77
CA ARG A 130 -5.86 -1.80 16.53
C ARG A 130 -5.41 -3.06 17.24
N ASP A 131 -6.02 -3.39 18.38
CA ASP A 131 -5.70 -4.60 19.13
C ASP A 131 -6.43 -5.78 18.49
N ASP A 132 -5.70 -6.55 17.70
CA ASP A 132 -6.19 -7.77 17.07
C ASP A 132 -6.74 -8.72 18.16
N PRO A 133 -8.04 -9.05 18.18
CA PRO A 133 -8.60 -9.95 19.20
C PRO A 133 -8.00 -11.37 19.09
N GLU A 134 -7.44 -11.72 17.93
CA GLU A 134 -6.61 -12.89 17.76
C GLU A 134 -5.19 -12.43 17.44
N GLY A 135 -4.19 -12.79 18.25
CA GLY A 135 -2.76 -12.55 17.97
C GLY A 135 -2.23 -13.34 16.77
N GLY A 136 -2.95 -13.36 15.64
CA GLY A 136 -2.53 -13.86 14.36
C GLY A 136 -1.48 -12.93 13.81
N HIS A 137 -0.22 -13.32 13.96
CA HIS A 137 0.90 -12.83 13.18
C HIS A 137 0.42 -12.32 11.81
N GLU A 138 0.61 -11.02 11.52
CA GLU A 138 0.79 -10.59 10.14
C GLU A 138 1.80 -11.58 9.55
N ALA A 139 1.33 -12.52 8.73
CA ALA A 139 2.24 -13.35 7.95
C ALA A 139 3.10 -12.33 7.21
N PRO A 140 4.42 -12.25 7.51
CA PRO A 140 5.26 -11.22 6.93
C PRO A 140 5.06 -11.33 5.42
N ALA A 141 4.74 -10.19 4.80
CA ALA A 141 4.66 -10.06 3.36
C ALA A 141 5.73 -10.94 2.74
N LYS A 142 5.30 -11.99 2.02
CA LYS A 142 6.13 -13.12 1.56
C LYS A 142 7.59 -12.68 1.40
N PRO A 143 8.52 -13.14 2.24
CA PRO A 143 9.93 -12.89 2.00
C PRO A 143 10.24 -13.48 0.63
N TRP A 144 10.97 -12.70 -0.17
CA TRP A 144 11.49 -13.08 -1.49
C TRP A 144 11.77 -14.57 -1.57
N THR A 145 11.06 -15.25 -2.47
CA THR A 145 11.23 -16.67 -2.76
C THR A 145 12.72 -16.98 -2.91
N ILE A 146 13.14 -18.07 -2.26
CA ILE A 146 14.51 -18.62 -2.19
C ILE A 146 15.12 -18.93 -3.59
N GLY A 147 14.40 -18.68 -4.69
CA GLY A 147 14.92 -18.74 -6.06
C GLY A 147 16.01 -17.71 -6.40
N GLY A 148 16.15 -16.63 -5.63
CA GLY A 148 17.18 -15.60 -5.88
C GLY A 148 18.60 -15.96 -5.40
N VAL A 149 18.75 -16.91 -4.46
CA VAL A 149 20.06 -17.24 -3.87
C VAL A 149 20.81 -18.32 -4.66
N LEU A 150 20.09 -19.15 -5.43
CA LEU A 150 20.72 -20.15 -6.30
C LEU A 150 21.36 -19.54 -7.58
N ALA A 151 20.88 -18.39 -8.03
CA ALA A 151 21.48 -17.68 -9.17
C ALA A 151 22.83 -17.01 -8.82
N GLY A 152 23.01 -16.60 -7.56
CA GLY A 152 24.24 -15.95 -7.10
C GLY A 152 25.43 -16.91 -6.91
N LEU A 153 25.17 -18.13 -6.40
CA LEU A 153 26.24 -19.12 -6.18
C LEU A 153 26.80 -19.73 -7.48
N GLY A 154 25.96 -19.84 -8.52
CA GLY A 154 26.38 -20.36 -9.82
C GLY A 154 27.33 -19.41 -10.58
N CYS A 155 27.11 -18.09 -10.46
CA CYS A 155 27.96 -17.11 -11.13
C CYS A 155 29.37 -17.03 -10.51
N LEU A 156 29.46 -17.20 -9.19
CA LEU A 156 30.73 -17.12 -8.47
C LEU A 156 31.60 -18.37 -8.70
N THR A 157 30.98 -19.56 -8.76
CA THR A 157 31.68 -20.81 -9.08
C THR A 157 32.18 -20.84 -10.54
N ALA A 158 31.37 -20.40 -11.51
CA ALA A 158 31.80 -20.31 -12.91
C ALA A 158 32.98 -19.35 -13.11
N ALA A 159 32.97 -18.19 -12.43
CA ALA A 159 34.08 -17.24 -12.49
C ALA A 159 35.38 -17.82 -11.92
N LEU A 160 35.32 -18.52 -10.77
CA LEU A 160 36.50 -19.14 -10.17
C LEU A 160 37.08 -20.27 -11.02
N VAL A 161 36.24 -21.11 -11.63
CA VAL A 161 36.72 -22.17 -12.55
C VAL A 161 37.36 -21.57 -13.80
N PHE A 162 36.76 -20.53 -14.39
CA PHE A 162 37.32 -19.85 -15.55
C PHE A 162 38.69 -19.21 -15.24
N LEU A 163 38.82 -18.59 -14.07
CA LEU A 163 40.08 -17.99 -13.61
C LEU A 163 41.15 -19.06 -13.35
N ALA A 164 40.78 -20.21 -12.76
CA ALA A 164 41.70 -21.32 -12.54
C ALA A 164 42.20 -21.97 -13.85
N ILE A 165 41.33 -22.08 -14.87
CA ILE A 165 41.72 -22.56 -16.21
C ILE A 165 42.73 -21.60 -16.84
N TRP A 166 42.47 -20.29 -16.78
CA TRP A 166 43.38 -19.28 -17.32
C TRP A 166 44.74 -19.30 -16.63
N VAL A 167 44.78 -19.40 -15.29
CA VAL A 167 46.04 -19.44 -14.54
C VAL A 167 46.84 -20.71 -14.87
N ASN A 168 46.21 -21.89 -14.90
CA ASN A 168 46.90 -23.13 -15.25
C ASN A 168 47.38 -23.14 -16.71
N GLY A 169 46.58 -22.63 -17.64
CA GLY A 169 46.98 -22.50 -19.04
C GLY A 169 48.15 -21.53 -19.24
N LEU A 170 48.17 -20.44 -18.47
CA LEU A 170 49.25 -19.45 -18.52
C LEU A 170 50.54 -20.02 -17.91
N VAL A 171 50.47 -20.75 -16.79
CA VAL A 171 51.63 -21.46 -16.21
C VAL A 171 52.21 -22.48 -17.21
N ALA A 172 51.36 -23.25 -17.90
CA ALA A 172 51.80 -24.22 -18.90
C ALA A 172 52.43 -23.62 -20.16
N LEU A 173 52.23 -22.32 -20.43
CA LEU A 173 52.87 -21.60 -21.54
C LEU A 173 54.25 -21.03 -21.17
N PHE A 174 54.57 -20.96 -19.88
CA PHE A 174 55.83 -20.40 -19.36
C PHE A 174 56.72 -21.44 -18.65
N THR A 175 56.35 -22.72 -18.68
CA THR A 175 57.18 -23.89 -18.30
C THR A 175 57.42 -24.77 -19.51
#